data_AF-A0A0G4N024-F1
#
_entry.id   AF-A0A0G4N024-F1
#
_cell.length_a   1.000
_cell.length_b   1.000
_cell.length_c   1.000
_cell.angle_alpha   90.00
_cell.angle_beta   90.00
_cell.angle_gamma   90.00
#
_symmetry.space_group_name_H-M   'P 1'
#
loop_
_entity.id
_entity.type
_entity.pdbx_description
1 polymer ?
#
loop_
_entity_poly.entity_id
_entity_poly.type
_entity_poly.pdbx_seq_one_letter_code
_entity_poly.pdbx_strand_id
1 'polypeptide(L)'
;MDDWRANLTHELRTNENKFFRTKHKAIVIPDNFPDVKVLRFYTHPAVSSKAAVENLFGSVEWSRPVDIGGLRRFTDEIFDWTNRPGAVKLIKVLSPNLLAQKLFARYDHTTQSLESHSLESLARQETVLVQRISARRSHFSTDGIPELRVSHVPADIVPLDLSQESDEVAETGRQGLALNSDDEFEVVVPSNNDVEARKTFDPTAAQQSGFPRVSSS
;
A
#
# COMPACT_ATOMS: atom_id res chain seq x y z
N MET A 1 28.14 36.27 -10.22
CA MET A 1 27.93 35.08 -11.08
C MET A 1 28.98 35.01 -12.17
N ASP A 2 29.39 36.15 -12.72
CA ASP A 2 30.40 36.20 -13.79
C ASP A 2 31.78 35.70 -13.33
N ASP A 3 32.19 36.00 -12.10
CA ASP A 3 33.44 35.46 -11.53
C ASP A 3 33.44 33.93 -11.45
N TRP A 4 32.31 33.34 -11.02
CA TRP A 4 32.14 31.88 -10.98
C TRP A 4 32.21 31.28 -12.39
N ARG A 5 31.55 31.91 -13.37
CA ARG A 5 31.59 31.49 -14.78
C ARG A 5 33.00 31.60 -15.36
N ALA A 6 33.72 32.68 -15.05
CA ALA A 6 35.09 32.91 -15.50
C ALA A 6 36.04 31.85 -14.93
N ASN A 7 35.93 31.55 -13.63
CA ASN A 7 36.69 30.50 -12.98
C ASN A 7 36.38 29.13 -13.59
N LEU A 8 35.10 28.80 -13.80
CA LEU A 8 34.70 27.55 -14.45
C LEU A 8 35.24 27.45 -15.89
N THR A 9 35.17 28.54 -16.65
CA THR A 9 35.67 28.59 -18.03
C THR A 9 37.20 28.46 -18.07
N HIS A 10 37.90 29.09 -17.13
CA HIS A 10 39.34 28.97 -16.97
C HIS A 10 39.71 27.50 -16.69
N GLU A 11 39.09 26.88 -15.69
CA GLU A 11 39.36 25.49 -15.31
C GLU A 11 39.02 24.48 -16.42
N LEU A 12 37.96 24.70 -17.20
CA LEU A 12 37.66 23.84 -18.34
C LEU A 12 38.77 23.90 -19.41
N ARG A 13 39.45 25.04 -19.58
CA ARG A 13 40.50 25.21 -20.59
C ARG A 13 41.87 24.77 -20.10
N THR A 14 42.25 25.13 -18.87
CA THR A 14 43.59 24.93 -18.32
C THR A 14 43.69 23.66 -17.50
N ASN A 15 42.61 23.30 -16.78
CA ASN A 15 42.54 22.27 -15.75
C ASN A 15 43.72 22.37 -14.77
N GLU A 16 44.03 23.60 -14.32
CA GLU A 16 45.16 23.89 -13.44
C GLU A 16 44.97 23.24 -12.07
N ASN A 17 43.76 23.31 -11.53
CA ASN A 17 43.39 22.70 -10.25
C ASN A 17 43.00 21.22 -10.35
N LYS A 18 43.08 20.62 -11.55
CA LYS A 18 42.80 19.19 -11.81
C LYS A 18 41.39 18.72 -11.40
N PHE A 19 40.38 19.60 -11.50
CA PHE A 19 38.98 19.22 -11.24
C PHE A 19 38.40 18.26 -12.28
N PHE A 20 38.96 18.25 -13.49
CA PHE A 20 38.51 17.41 -14.59
C PHE A 20 39.54 16.32 -14.93
N ARG A 21 39.07 15.22 -15.50
CA ARG A 21 39.94 14.14 -16.02
C ARG A 21 40.87 14.63 -17.13
N THR A 22 40.39 15.55 -17.96
CA THR A 22 41.11 16.12 -19.12
C THR A 22 40.73 17.59 -19.32
N LYS A 23 41.46 18.31 -20.18
CA LYS A 23 41.09 19.67 -20.58
C LYS A 23 39.95 19.65 -21.59
N HIS A 24 38.98 20.55 -21.45
CA HIS A 24 37.74 20.62 -22.24
C HIS A 24 37.67 21.88 -23.12
N LYS A 25 38.70 22.11 -23.96
CA LYS A 25 38.82 23.33 -24.78
C LYS A 25 37.69 23.55 -25.79
N ALA A 26 37.02 22.47 -26.22
CA ALA A 26 35.93 22.53 -27.19
C ALA A 26 34.59 22.99 -26.59
N ILE A 27 34.45 22.95 -25.25
CA ILE A 27 33.23 23.38 -24.58
C ILE A 27 33.24 24.90 -24.45
N VAL A 28 32.25 25.55 -25.06
CA VAL A 28 32.02 26.99 -24.93
C VAL A 28 30.80 27.18 -24.04
N ILE A 29 31.00 27.83 -22.89
CA ILE A 29 29.91 28.18 -21.99
C ILE A 29 29.15 29.38 -22.57
N PRO A 30 27.83 29.28 -22.80
CA PRO A 30 27.02 30.39 -23.29
C PRO A 30 26.94 31.56 -22.29
N ASP A 31 26.73 32.78 -22.79
CA ASP A 31 26.61 33.98 -21.94
C ASP A 31 25.37 34.00 -21.04
N ASN A 32 24.36 33.18 -21.36
CA ASN A 32 23.18 33.01 -20.52
C ASN A 32 23.34 31.92 -19.44
N PHE A 33 24.48 31.21 -19.39
CA PHE A 33 24.73 30.15 -18.42
C PHE A 33 25.50 30.65 -17.19
N PRO A 34 25.12 30.35 -15.94
CA PRO A 34 23.99 29.51 -15.59
C PRO A 34 22.70 30.31 -15.67
N ASP A 35 21.63 29.68 -16.18
CA ASP A 35 20.30 30.29 -16.12
C ASP A 35 19.84 30.29 -14.67
N VAL A 36 19.79 31.48 -14.08
CA VAL A 36 19.40 31.69 -12.68
C VAL A 36 17.93 31.28 -12.45
N LYS A 37 17.08 31.37 -13.47
CA LYS A 37 15.69 30.87 -13.38
C LYS A 37 15.68 29.35 -13.23
N VAL A 38 16.51 28.66 -14.02
CA VAL A 38 16.66 27.20 -13.93
C VAL A 38 17.20 26.80 -12.56
N LEU A 39 18.24 27.47 -12.06
CA LEU A 39 18.78 27.23 -10.72
C LEU A 39 17.72 27.45 -9.61
N ARG A 40 16.84 28.44 -9.80
CA ARG A 40 15.77 28.73 -8.83
C ARG A 40 14.73 27.62 -8.78
N PHE A 41 14.44 26.92 -9.87
CA PHE A 41 13.54 25.75 -9.83
C PHE A 41 14.07 24.62 -8.94
N TYR A 42 15.39 24.48 -8.79
CA TYR A 42 15.98 23.46 -7.90
C TYR A 42 16.14 23.95 -6.46
N THR A 43 16.54 25.21 -6.28
CA THR A 43 16.80 25.75 -4.93
C THR A 43 15.54 26.22 -4.22
N HIS A 44 14.56 26.72 -4.97
CA HIS A 44 13.29 27.23 -4.49
C HIS A 44 12.16 26.73 -5.41
N PRO A 45 11.94 25.41 -5.45
CA PRO A 45 10.86 24.84 -6.24
C PRO A 45 9.52 25.45 -5.81
N ALA A 46 8.58 25.52 -6.74
CA ALA A 46 7.21 25.88 -6.43
C ALA A 46 6.58 24.74 -5.62
N VAL A 47 6.56 24.89 -4.29
CA VAL A 47 6.00 23.93 -3.34
C VAL A 47 4.91 24.59 -2.50
N SER A 48 4.15 23.76 -1.78
CA SER A 48 3.17 24.22 -0.80
C SER A 48 3.78 25.20 0.19
N SER A 49 2.99 26.19 0.61
CA SER A 49 3.43 27.16 1.61
C SER A 49 3.65 26.50 2.98
N LYS A 50 4.42 27.16 3.85
CA LYS A 50 4.62 26.70 5.23
C LYS A 50 3.29 26.48 5.96
N ALA A 51 2.34 27.42 5.83
CA ALA A 51 1.02 27.30 6.43
C ALA A 51 0.22 26.10 5.89
N ALA A 52 0.32 25.80 4.59
CA ALA A 52 -0.33 24.62 4.02
C ALA A 52 0.27 23.31 4.55
N VAL A 53 1.59 23.28 4.77
CA VAL A 53 2.29 22.14 5.37
C VAL A 53 1.92 21.97 6.85
N GLU A 54 1.86 23.07 7.62
CA GLU A 54 1.43 23.04 9.03
C GLU A 54 -0.03 22.57 9.16
N ASN A 55 -0.92 23.06 8.29
CA ASN A 55 -2.30 22.58 8.22
C ASN A 55 -2.37 21.09 7.88
N LEU A 56 -1.54 20.63 6.93
CA LEU A 56 -1.49 19.21 6.54
C LEU A 56 -1.12 18.32 7.73
N PHE A 57 -0.11 18.70 8.51
CA PHE A 57 0.26 17.93 9.71
C PHE A 57 -0.88 17.83 10.73
N GLY A 58 -1.69 18.87 10.88
CA GLY A 58 -2.85 18.87 11.78
C GLY A 58 -4.08 18.14 11.22
N SER A 59 -4.23 18.03 9.90
CA SER A 59 -5.44 17.49 9.26
C SER A 59 -5.32 16.04 8.79
N VAL A 60 -4.11 15.47 8.74
CA VAL A 60 -3.92 14.11 8.22
C VAL A 60 -4.36 13.08 9.25
N GLU A 61 -5.45 12.39 8.94
CA GLU A 61 -5.94 11.23 9.68
C GLU A 61 -5.37 9.94 9.09
N TRP A 62 -4.26 9.44 9.65
CA TRP A 62 -3.61 8.21 9.19
C TRP A 62 -4.47 6.95 9.40
N SER A 63 -5.34 6.98 10.41
CA SER A 63 -6.23 5.88 10.79
C SER A 63 -7.64 6.01 10.21
N ARG A 64 -7.83 6.81 9.15
CA ARG A 64 -9.14 7.06 8.54
C ARG A 64 -9.82 5.73 8.16
N PRO A 65 -11.08 5.49 8.57
CA PRO A 65 -11.78 4.26 8.26
C PRO A 65 -11.97 4.09 6.74
N VAL A 66 -11.80 2.86 6.27
CA VAL A 66 -12.03 2.50 4.87
C VAL A 66 -13.54 2.45 4.59
N ASP A 67 -13.97 3.13 3.52
CA ASP A 67 -15.36 3.06 3.04
C ASP A 67 -15.61 1.74 2.30
N ILE A 68 -16.05 0.73 3.04
CA ILE A 68 -16.33 -0.62 2.52
C ILE A 68 -17.47 -0.61 1.49
N GLY A 69 -18.51 0.19 1.71
CA GLY A 69 -19.65 0.29 0.78
C GLY A 69 -19.27 1.02 -0.51
N GLY A 70 -18.43 2.05 -0.41
CA GLY A 70 -17.80 2.71 -1.55
C GLY A 70 -16.91 1.75 -2.34
N LEU A 71 -16.03 1.00 -1.66
CA LEU A 71 -15.18 -0.01 -2.31
C LEU A 71 -15.99 -1.11 -2.97
N ARG A 72 -17.05 -1.62 -2.32
CA ARG A 72 -17.90 -2.67 -2.90
C ARG A 72 -18.52 -2.23 -4.23
N ARG A 73 -19.08 -1.01 -4.28
CA ARG A 73 -19.63 -0.41 -5.51
C ARG A 73 -18.53 -0.19 -6.56
N PHE A 74 -17.38 0.33 -6.15
CA PHE A 74 -16.25 0.53 -7.05
C PHE A 74 -15.77 -0.78 -7.68
N THR A 75 -15.61 -1.85 -6.90
CA THR A 75 -15.20 -3.14 -7.45
C THR A 75 -16.27 -3.79 -8.32
N ASP A 76 -17.55 -3.52 -8.03
CA ASP A 76 -18.69 -3.93 -8.86
C ASP A 76 -18.58 -3.31 -10.26
N GLU A 77 -18.45 -1.99 -10.31
CA GLU A 77 -18.53 -1.20 -11.53
C GLU A 77 -17.24 -1.24 -12.36
N ILE A 78 -16.07 -1.30 -11.70
CA ILE A 78 -14.76 -1.11 -12.35
C ILE A 78 -14.05 -2.44 -12.62
N PHE A 79 -14.27 -3.45 -11.78
CA PHE A 79 -13.60 -4.74 -11.91
C PHE A 79 -14.53 -5.88 -12.30
N ASP A 80 -15.82 -5.59 -12.53
CA ASP A 80 -16.88 -6.58 -12.74
C ASP A 80 -16.90 -7.63 -11.62
N TRP A 81 -16.58 -7.24 -10.38
CA TRP A 81 -16.73 -8.10 -9.22
C TRP A 81 -18.18 -8.07 -8.77
N THR A 82 -19.04 -8.64 -9.62
CA THR A 82 -20.48 -8.65 -9.42
C THR A 82 -20.93 -9.72 -8.44
N ASN A 83 -22.05 -9.44 -7.79
CA ASN A 83 -22.83 -10.41 -7.01
C ASN A 83 -22.00 -11.03 -5.86
N ARG A 84 -22.48 -12.15 -5.32
CA ARG A 84 -21.82 -12.82 -4.20
C ARG A 84 -20.36 -13.21 -4.47
N PRO A 85 -19.97 -13.76 -5.65
CA PRO A 85 -18.57 -14.10 -5.91
C PRO A 85 -17.64 -12.89 -5.87
N GLY A 86 -18.08 -11.74 -6.39
CA GLY A 86 -17.35 -10.48 -6.35
C GLY A 86 -17.18 -9.94 -4.93
N ALA A 87 -18.25 -9.97 -4.13
CA ALA A 87 -18.21 -9.60 -2.73
C ALA A 87 -17.27 -10.49 -1.90
N VAL A 88 -17.30 -11.81 -2.12
CA VAL A 88 -16.37 -12.76 -1.48
C VAL A 88 -14.92 -12.48 -1.89
N LYS A 89 -14.67 -12.15 -3.16
CA LYS A 89 -13.35 -11.77 -3.65
C LYS A 89 -12.85 -10.48 -2.97
N LEU A 90 -13.71 -9.47 -2.81
CA LEU A 90 -13.39 -8.25 -2.08
C LEU A 90 -13.01 -8.56 -0.62
N ILE A 91 -13.81 -9.36 0.09
CA ILE A 91 -13.52 -9.74 1.48
C ILE A 91 -12.15 -10.44 1.57
N LYS A 92 -11.89 -11.41 0.69
CA LYS A 92 -10.62 -12.17 0.66
C LYS A 92 -9.39 -11.26 0.50
N VAL A 93 -9.47 -10.30 -0.41
CA VAL A 93 -8.35 -9.39 -0.73
C VAL A 93 -8.16 -8.34 0.36
N LEU A 94 -9.26 -7.80 0.90
CA LEU A 94 -9.21 -6.68 1.82
C LEU A 94 -8.92 -7.11 3.26
N SER A 95 -9.32 -8.31 3.68
CA SER A 95 -9.28 -8.70 5.11
C SER A 95 -7.91 -8.60 5.77
N PRO A 96 -6.77 -9.04 5.17
CA PRO A 96 -5.49 -8.97 5.86
C PRO A 96 -5.03 -7.53 6.09
N ASN A 97 -5.28 -6.65 5.11
CA ASN A 97 -4.89 -5.24 5.18
C ASN A 97 -5.78 -4.45 6.15
N LEU A 98 -7.09 -4.73 6.13
CA LEU A 98 -8.03 -4.10 7.06
C LEU A 98 -7.80 -4.59 8.50
N LEU A 99 -7.36 -5.83 8.70
CA LEU A 99 -6.91 -6.32 10.00
C LEU A 99 -5.68 -5.54 10.49
N ALA A 100 -4.65 -5.36 9.65
CA ALA A 100 -3.50 -4.54 10.01
C ALA A 100 -3.92 -3.12 10.40
N GLN A 101 -4.76 -2.47 9.59
CA GLN A 101 -5.25 -1.11 9.89
C GLN A 101 -5.99 -1.05 11.24
N LYS A 102 -6.87 -2.02 11.52
CA LYS A 102 -7.59 -2.10 12.80
C LYS A 102 -6.63 -2.32 13.98
N LEU A 103 -5.58 -3.11 13.82
CA LEU A 103 -4.55 -3.31 14.85
C LEU A 103 -3.73 -2.03 15.09
N PHE A 104 -3.35 -1.32 14.03
CA PHE A 104 -2.62 -0.04 14.13
C PHE A 104 -3.47 1.07 14.76
N ALA A 105 -4.72 1.25 14.31
CA ALA A 105 -5.64 2.24 14.88
C ALA A 105 -5.85 2.02 16.38
N ARG A 106 -5.93 0.76 16.82
CA ARG A 106 -6.01 0.43 18.24
C ARG A 106 -4.76 0.77 19.02
N TYR A 107 -3.57 0.49 18.47
CA TYR A 107 -2.33 0.89 19.14
C TYR A 107 -2.30 2.39 19.43
N ASP A 108 -2.71 3.21 18.46
CA ASP A 108 -2.77 4.68 18.59
C ASP A 108 -3.80 5.15 19.63
N HIS A 109 -4.92 4.44 19.78
CA HIS A 109 -5.90 4.72 20.84
C HIS A 109 -5.45 4.25 22.23
N THR A 110 -4.75 3.11 22.33
CA THR A 110 -4.27 2.56 23.61
C THR A 110 -3.13 3.39 24.20
N THR A 111 -2.31 4.04 23.38
CA THR A 111 -1.27 4.98 23.88
C THR A 111 -1.86 6.26 24.47
N GLN A 112 -3.10 6.63 24.10
CA GLN A 112 -3.83 7.80 24.63
C GLN A 112 -4.73 7.47 25.83
N SER A 113 -5.10 6.20 26.04
CA SER A 113 -6.09 5.78 27.04
C SER A 113 -5.60 4.58 27.85
N LEU A 114 -4.63 4.82 28.74
CA LEU A 114 -4.20 3.84 29.74
C LEU A 114 -5.06 3.86 31.02
N GLU A 115 -6.09 4.70 31.10
CA GLU A 115 -6.78 4.98 32.36
C GLU A 115 -8.26 4.49 32.46
N SER A 116 -8.90 4.04 31.37
CA SER A 116 -10.37 3.84 31.39
C SER A 116 -10.92 2.44 31.03
N HIS A 117 -10.11 1.49 30.54
CA HIS A 117 -10.62 0.18 30.12
C HIS A 117 -10.07 -0.98 30.96
N SER A 118 -10.96 -1.85 31.46
CA SER A 118 -10.57 -3.07 32.14
C SER A 118 -9.91 -4.05 31.16
N LEU A 119 -8.89 -4.78 31.61
CA LEU A 119 -8.17 -5.78 30.80
C LEU A 119 -9.09 -6.80 30.12
N GLU A 120 -10.19 -7.15 30.79
CA GLU A 120 -11.23 -8.05 30.27
C GLU A 120 -11.94 -7.48 29.03
N SER A 121 -12.23 -6.17 29.02
CA SER A 121 -12.90 -5.52 27.88
C SER A 121 -11.99 -5.44 26.64
N LEU A 122 -10.70 -5.20 26.86
CA LEU A 122 -9.68 -5.19 25.80
C LEU A 122 -9.49 -6.59 25.22
N ALA A 123 -9.36 -7.62 26.08
CA ALA A 123 -9.19 -9.00 25.63
C ALA A 123 -10.37 -9.48 24.76
N ARG A 124 -11.61 -9.13 25.14
CA ARG A 124 -12.80 -9.45 24.33
C ARG A 124 -12.76 -8.77 22.96
N GLN A 125 -12.38 -7.51 22.92
CA GLN A 125 -12.26 -6.76 21.67
C GLN A 125 -11.13 -7.28 20.79
N GLU A 126 -10.01 -7.73 21.36
CA GLU A 126 -8.87 -8.33 20.64
C GLU A 126 -9.22 -9.69 20.03
N THR A 127 -9.98 -10.51 20.76
CA THR A 127 -10.44 -11.83 20.30
C THR A 127 -11.29 -11.73 19.02
N VAL A 128 -12.01 -10.61 18.83
CA VAL A 128 -12.78 -10.34 17.60
C VAL A 128 -11.87 -10.16 16.37
N LEU A 129 -10.65 -9.64 16.56
CA LEU A 129 -9.72 -9.40 15.44
C LEU A 129 -8.77 -10.58 15.21
N VAL A 130 -8.28 -11.17 16.29
CA VAL A 130 -7.25 -12.21 16.27
C VAL A 130 -7.76 -13.42 17.05
N GLN A 131 -7.98 -14.51 16.33
CA GLN A 131 -8.39 -15.77 16.95
C GLN A 131 -7.23 -16.53 17.56
N ARG A 132 -6.07 -16.52 16.88
CA ARG A 132 -4.89 -17.29 17.31
C ARG A 132 -3.61 -16.78 16.64
N ILE A 133 -2.49 -16.86 17.37
CA ILE A 133 -1.14 -16.77 16.81
C ILE A 133 -0.57 -18.19 16.75
N SER A 134 -0.16 -18.64 15.56
CA SER A 134 0.27 -20.04 15.34
C SER A 134 1.77 -20.21 15.16
N ALA A 135 2.48 -19.19 14.67
CA ALA A 135 3.91 -19.30 14.38
C ALA A 135 4.60 -17.93 14.39
N ARG A 136 5.93 -17.97 14.42
CA ARG A 136 6.81 -16.82 14.22
C ARG A 136 7.82 -17.18 13.13
N ARG A 137 8.12 -16.25 12.22
CA ARG A 137 9.16 -16.43 11.21
C ARG A 137 9.93 -15.13 10.96
N SER A 138 11.09 -15.23 10.30
CA SER A 138 11.84 -14.11 9.73
C SER A 138 12.17 -14.49 8.30
N HIS A 139 11.51 -13.88 7.32
CA HIS A 139 11.64 -14.27 5.91
C HIS A 139 12.54 -13.28 5.16
N PHE A 140 13.28 -13.76 4.16
CA PHE A 140 14.18 -12.90 3.39
C PHE A 140 13.44 -11.86 2.55
N SER A 141 12.19 -12.12 2.15
CA SER A 141 11.38 -11.16 1.38
C SER A 141 11.04 -9.89 2.17
N THR A 142 11.24 -9.92 3.49
CA THR A 142 11.03 -8.79 4.39
C THR A 142 12.35 -8.37 5.05
N ASP A 143 13.50 -8.64 4.41
CA ASP A 143 14.84 -8.34 4.94
C ASP A 143 15.07 -8.88 6.37
N GLY A 144 14.43 -10.00 6.70
CA GLY A 144 14.53 -10.63 8.02
C GLY A 144 13.67 -9.98 9.12
N ILE A 145 12.77 -9.04 8.79
CA ILE A 145 11.80 -8.49 9.75
C ILE A 145 11.00 -9.65 10.38
N PRO A 146 10.97 -9.77 11.73
CA PRO A 146 10.21 -10.82 12.40
C PRO A 146 8.69 -10.66 12.17
N GLU A 147 8.02 -11.75 11.81
CA GLU A 147 6.58 -11.81 11.57
C GLU A 147 5.89 -12.83 12.49
N LEU A 148 4.63 -12.58 12.82
CA LEU A 148 3.72 -13.50 13.49
C LEU A 148 2.67 -14.02 12.50
N ARG A 149 2.39 -15.32 12.55
CA ARG A 149 1.31 -15.95 11.78
C ARG A 149 0.03 -15.84 12.58
N VAL A 150 -0.90 -15.00 12.11
CA VAL A 150 -2.13 -14.62 12.79
C VAL A 150 -3.33 -15.21 12.07
N SER A 151 -4.21 -15.85 12.83
CA SER A 151 -5.50 -16.40 12.38
C SER A 151 -6.63 -15.40 12.64
N HIS A 152 -7.45 -15.13 11.63
CA HIS A 152 -8.63 -14.25 11.70
C HIS A 152 -9.74 -14.75 10.78
N VAL A 153 -10.99 -14.32 11.00
CA VAL A 153 -12.11 -14.60 10.10
C VAL A 153 -12.36 -13.38 9.19
N PRO A 154 -12.18 -13.51 7.87
CA PRO A 154 -12.31 -12.39 6.94
C PRO A 154 -13.65 -11.64 7.02
N ALA A 155 -14.78 -12.35 7.15
CA ALA A 155 -16.11 -11.76 7.26
C ALA A 155 -16.29 -10.90 8.54
N ASP A 156 -15.60 -11.23 9.63
CA ASP A 156 -15.64 -10.44 10.87
C ASP A 156 -14.79 -9.17 10.75
N ILE A 157 -13.76 -9.20 9.90
CA ILE A 157 -12.87 -8.05 9.65
C ILE A 157 -13.50 -7.07 8.67
N VAL A 158 -14.09 -7.57 7.57
CA VAL A 158 -14.70 -6.75 6.51
C VAL A 158 -16.21 -6.72 6.72
N PRO A 159 -16.80 -5.62 7.22
CA PRO A 159 -18.22 -5.52 7.52
C PRO A 159 -19.05 -5.38 6.24
N LEU A 160 -19.15 -6.47 5.47
CA LEU A 160 -19.93 -6.57 4.25
C LEU A 160 -20.95 -7.70 4.40
N ASP A 161 -22.23 -7.36 4.32
CA ASP A 161 -23.32 -8.34 4.42
C ASP A 161 -23.52 -9.08 3.10
N LEU A 162 -23.00 -10.30 3.02
CA LEU A 162 -23.13 -11.17 1.86
C LEU A 162 -24.58 -11.63 1.60
N SER A 163 -25.50 -11.50 2.57
CA SER A 163 -26.90 -11.89 2.36
C SER A 163 -27.67 -10.94 1.45
N GLN A 164 -27.14 -9.72 1.23
CA GLN A 164 -27.72 -8.73 0.32
C GLN A 164 -27.26 -8.91 -1.13
N GLU A 165 -26.28 -9.79 -1.37
CA GLU A 165 -25.72 -10.04 -2.69
C GLU A 165 -26.51 -11.15 -3.39
N SER A 166 -26.76 -11.00 -4.69
CA SER A 166 -27.37 -12.05 -5.49
C SER A 166 -26.42 -13.23 -5.68
N ASP A 167 -26.99 -14.44 -5.78
CA ASP A 167 -26.23 -15.65 -6.17
C ASP A 167 -26.17 -15.84 -7.69
N GLU A 168 -26.90 -15.01 -8.44
CA GLU A 168 -26.95 -15.09 -9.90
C GLU A 168 -25.58 -14.70 -10.48
N VAL A 169 -25.07 -15.49 -11.43
CA VAL A 169 -23.88 -15.11 -12.19
C VAL A 169 -24.39 -14.32 -13.39
N ALA A 170 -24.19 -13.00 -13.40
CA ALA A 170 -24.57 -12.21 -14.58
C ALA A 170 -23.81 -12.73 -15.81
N GLU A 171 -24.50 -12.93 -16.93
CA GLU A 171 -23.87 -13.16 -18.24
C GLU A 171 -23.21 -11.86 -18.71
N THR A 172 -22.04 -11.53 -18.16
CA THR A 172 -21.34 -10.30 -18.52
C THR A 172 -20.66 -10.48 -19.89
N GLY A 173 -21.26 -9.86 -20.91
CA GLY A 173 -20.67 -9.72 -22.24
C GLY A 173 -19.33 -8.99 -22.18
N ARG A 174 -18.29 -9.63 -22.70
CA ARG A 174 -16.93 -9.10 -22.83
C ARG A 174 -16.91 -7.81 -23.67
N GLN A 175 -17.06 -6.64 -23.05
CA GLN A 175 -16.73 -5.33 -23.67
C GLN A 175 -16.02 -4.35 -22.73
N GLY A 176 -15.53 -4.80 -21.57
CA GLY A 176 -14.67 -4.00 -20.68
C GLY A 176 -13.19 -4.36 -20.88
N LEU A 177 -12.34 -3.35 -21.04
CA LEU A 177 -10.88 -3.47 -21.02
C LEU A 177 -10.42 -4.00 -19.64
N ALA A 178 -10.27 -5.31 -19.51
CA ALA A 178 -9.76 -5.95 -18.30
C ALA A 178 -8.29 -5.54 -18.04
N LEU A 179 -8.09 -4.54 -17.18
CA LEU A 179 -6.79 -4.13 -16.65
C LEU A 179 -6.49 -4.86 -15.33
N ASN A 180 -6.54 -6.20 -15.37
CA ASN A 180 -6.07 -7.09 -14.31
C ASN A 180 -6.05 -8.54 -14.83
N SER A 181 -5.16 -8.80 -15.79
CA SER A 181 -4.55 -10.13 -15.91
C SER A 181 -3.59 -10.30 -14.73
N ASP A 182 -4.16 -10.67 -13.58
CA ASP A 182 -3.44 -11.53 -12.64
C ASP A 182 -3.77 -12.94 -13.11
N ASP A 183 -2.79 -13.53 -13.77
CA ASP A 183 -2.89 -14.79 -14.49
C ASP A 183 -3.04 -15.94 -13.48
N GLU A 184 -4.29 -16.26 -13.13
CA GLU A 184 -4.67 -17.60 -12.70
C GLU A 184 -5.91 -18.06 -13.48
N PHE A 185 -5.80 -18.08 -14.80
CA PHE A 185 -6.77 -18.71 -15.70
C PHE A 185 -6.11 -19.84 -16.49
N GLU A 186 -6.13 -21.05 -15.94
CA GLU A 186 -6.13 -22.24 -16.79
C GLU A 186 -7.58 -22.58 -17.12
N VAL A 187 -8.00 -22.24 -18.35
CA VAL A 187 -9.21 -22.80 -18.95
C VAL A 187 -8.89 -24.25 -19.32
N VAL A 188 -9.16 -25.19 -18.40
CA VAL A 188 -8.95 -26.61 -18.70
C VAL A 188 -10.11 -27.13 -19.54
N VAL A 189 -9.81 -27.40 -20.81
CA VAL A 189 -10.59 -28.29 -21.68
C VAL A 189 -10.58 -29.68 -21.02
N PRO A 190 -11.72 -30.35 -20.79
CA PRO A 190 -11.76 -31.49 -19.89
C PRO A 190 -10.97 -32.66 -20.48
N SER A 191 -9.93 -33.08 -19.79
CA SER A 191 -9.31 -34.38 -19.98
C SER A 191 -9.22 -35.08 -18.62
N ASN A 192 -9.68 -36.31 -18.61
CA ASN A 192 -10.07 -37.08 -17.44
C ASN A 192 -8.96 -37.32 -16.41
N ASN A 193 -9.42 -37.40 -15.16
CA ASN A 193 -8.89 -38.08 -13.97
C ASN A 193 -7.96 -37.31 -13.02
N ASP A 194 -8.47 -37.17 -11.79
CA ASP A 194 -7.84 -36.77 -10.53
C ASP A 194 -7.39 -35.31 -10.38
N VAL A 195 -8.37 -34.40 -10.28
CA VAL A 195 -8.16 -33.06 -9.71
C VAL A 195 -8.88 -33.02 -8.36
N GLU A 196 -8.12 -33.03 -7.26
CA GLU A 196 -8.66 -32.63 -5.95
C GLU A 196 -9.36 -31.27 -6.13
N ALA A 197 -10.68 -31.23 -5.92
CA ALA A 197 -11.46 -30.01 -6.05
C ALA A 197 -10.80 -28.90 -5.22
N ARG A 198 -10.27 -27.86 -5.90
CA ARG A 198 -9.67 -26.70 -5.23
C ARG A 198 -10.70 -26.14 -4.25
N LYS A 199 -10.35 -26.10 -2.96
CA LYS A 199 -11.24 -25.64 -1.90
C LYS A 199 -11.68 -24.21 -2.19
N THR A 200 -12.98 -24.02 -2.44
CA THR A 200 -13.60 -22.70 -2.56
C THR A 200 -13.33 -21.91 -1.28
N PHE A 201 -12.94 -20.64 -1.43
CA PHE A 201 -12.68 -19.77 -0.29
C PHE A 201 -13.99 -19.47 0.46
N ASP A 202 -14.01 -19.78 1.76
CA ASP A 202 -15.09 -19.44 2.66
C ASP A 202 -14.68 -18.23 3.53
N PRO A 203 -15.35 -17.07 3.39
CA PRO A 203 -15.03 -15.86 4.16
C PRO A 203 -15.35 -15.98 5.64
N THR A 204 -16.14 -16.97 6.06
CA THR A 204 -16.50 -17.23 7.46
C THR A 204 -15.53 -18.19 8.15
N ALA A 205 -14.69 -18.88 7.37
CA ALA A 205 -13.65 -19.76 7.90
C ALA A 205 -12.37 -18.98 8.25
N ALA A 206 -11.67 -19.43 9.30
CA ALA A 206 -10.44 -18.80 9.75
C ALA A 206 -9.33 -18.88 8.68
N GLN A 207 -8.67 -17.75 8.43
CA GLN A 207 -7.56 -17.58 7.50
C GLN A 207 -6.31 -17.14 8.23
N GLN A 208 -5.13 -17.52 7.71
CA GLN A 208 -3.85 -17.14 8.30
C GLN A 208 -3.07 -16.16 7.42
N SER A 209 -2.56 -15.10 8.05
CA SER A 209 -1.73 -14.08 7.41
C SER A 209 -0.50 -13.79 8.26
N GLY A 210 0.59 -13.35 7.63
CA GLY A 210 1.81 -12.93 8.32
C GLY A 210 1.75 -11.43 8.61
N PHE A 211 1.97 -11.03 9.87
CA PHE A 211 2.07 -9.62 10.24
C PHE A 211 3.41 -9.32 10.89
N PRO A 212 4.02 -8.16 10.61
CA PRO A 212 5.24 -7.73 11.28
C PRO A 212 5.05 -7.67 12.79
N ARG A 213 6.04 -8.17 13.53
CA ARG A 213 6.13 -7.97 14.97
C ARG A 213 6.87 -6.67 15.23
N VAL A 214 6.14 -5.64 15.64
CA VAL A 214 6.75 -4.39 16.12
C VAL A 214 7.29 -4.65 17.53
N SER A 215 8.56 -4.37 17.74
CA SER A 215 9.18 -4.43 19.07
C SER A 215 9.03 -3.06 19.70
N SER A 216 8.38 -2.94 20.86
CA SER A 216 8.48 -1.73 21.67
C SER A 216 9.94 -1.60 22.13
N SER A 217 10.63 -0.56 21.67
CA SER A 217 11.93 -0.14 22.21
C SER A 217 11.75 0.65 23.50
#